data_AF-A0A844M3E0-F1
#
_entry.id   AF-A0A844M3E0-F1
#
_cell.length_a   1.000
_cell.length_b   1.000
_cell.length_c   1.000
_cell.angle_alpha   90.00
_cell.angle_beta   90.00
_cell.angle_gamma   90.00
#
_symmetry.space_group_name_H-M   'P 1'
#
loop_
_entity.id
_entity.type
_entity.pdbx_description
1 polymer ?
#
loop_
_entity_poly.entity_id
_entity_poly.type
_entity_poly.pdbx_seq_one_letter_code
_entity_poly.pdbx_strand_id
1 'polypeptide(L)'
;VSATDGPMPQTREHILLSRQVGVPYIMVFMNKCDMVDDEELLELVEMEVRELLSDYDFPGDDTPIIKGSALEALNGKDGKYGEPAVIELLQTLDTYIPEPERDIDKPFLMPIEDVFSISGRGTVVTGRVESGIVKVGDEIEIVGIRDTQKTTCTGVEMFRKLLDEGRAGENCGVLLRGTKREDVQRGQVLAKPGSITPHTKFDAEVYVLSKEEGGRHTPFLNGYRPQFYFRTTDVTGAISLQEGTEMVMPGDNVEMSVEL
;
A
#
# COMPACT_ATOMS: atom_id res chain seq x y z
N VAL A 1 -14.27 4.15 -12.89
CA VAL A 1 -14.04 4.49 -14.31
C VAL A 1 -15.18 5.37 -14.81
N SER A 2 -14.96 6.27 -15.77
CA SER A 2 -16.02 7.13 -16.33
C SER A 2 -16.67 6.45 -17.53
N ALA A 3 -17.99 6.30 -17.55
CA ALA A 3 -18.73 5.68 -18.65
C ALA A 3 -18.58 6.45 -19.98
N THR A 4 -18.30 7.75 -19.94
CA THR A 4 -18.09 8.56 -21.13
C THR A 4 -16.69 8.42 -21.73
N ASP A 5 -15.71 8.05 -20.90
CA ASP A 5 -14.29 8.11 -21.26
C ASP A 5 -13.67 6.72 -21.39
N GLY A 6 -14.27 5.70 -20.78
CA GLY A 6 -13.69 4.36 -20.67
C GLY A 6 -12.45 4.31 -19.78
N PRO A 7 -11.70 3.20 -19.82
CA PRO A 7 -10.42 3.08 -19.14
C PRO A 7 -9.36 4.03 -19.73
N MET A 8 -8.76 4.85 -18.88
CA MET A 8 -7.72 5.82 -19.27
C MET A 8 -6.31 5.31 -18.90
N PRO A 9 -5.22 5.92 -19.41
CA PRO A 9 -3.86 5.54 -19.01
C PRO A 9 -3.63 5.52 -17.49
N GLN A 10 -4.21 6.48 -16.74
CA GLN A 10 -4.11 6.47 -15.28
C GLN A 10 -4.91 5.31 -14.64
N THR A 11 -5.96 4.82 -15.30
CA THR A 11 -6.71 3.64 -14.82
C THR A 11 -5.83 2.40 -14.88
N ARG A 12 -5.11 2.22 -15.99
CA ARG A 12 -4.14 1.14 -16.18
C ARG A 12 -3.02 1.21 -15.14
N GLU A 13 -2.45 2.40 -14.93
CA GLU A 13 -1.39 2.62 -13.93
C GLU A 13 -1.85 2.28 -12.51
N HIS A 14 -3.05 2.72 -12.10
CA HIS A 14 -3.56 2.39 -10.77
C HIS A 14 -3.81 0.89 -10.57
N ILE A 15 -4.31 0.17 -11.58
CA ILE A 15 -4.51 -1.28 -11.50
C ILE A 15 -3.17 -2.00 -11.37
N LEU A 16 -2.18 -1.62 -12.21
CA LEU A 16 -0.82 -2.16 -12.14
C LEU A 16 -0.19 -1.92 -10.76
N LEU A 17 -0.24 -0.69 -10.25
CA LEU A 17 0.30 -0.35 -8.92
C LEU A 17 -0.43 -1.10 -7.81
N SER A 18 -1.75 -1.26 -7.91
CA SER A 18 -2.55 -2.01 -6.95
C SER A 18 -2.08 -3.47 -6.88
N ARG A 19 -1.78 -4.09 -8.02
CA ARG A 19 -1.21 -5.44 -8.06
C ARG A 19 0.16 -5.49 -7.40
N GLN A 20 1.04 -4.55 -7.73
CA GLN A 20 2.42 -4.50 -7.21
C GLN A 20 2.48 -4.28 -5.70
N VAL A 21 1.60 -3.45 -5.13
CA VAL A 21 1.52 -3.23 -3.69
C VAL A 21 0.71 -4.30 -2.95
N GLY A 22 0.27 -5.35 -3.65
CA GLY A 22 -0.40 -6.50 -3.06
C GLY A 22 -1.85 -6.25 -2.67
N VAL A 23 -2.57 -5.36 -3.36
CA VAL A 23 -4.02 -5.19 -3.17
C VAL A 23 -4.73 -6.47 -3.66
N PRO A 24 -5.46 -7.19 -2.79
CA PRO A 24 -6.03 -8.49 -3.14
C PRO A 24 -7.38 -8.41 -3.86
N TYR A 25 -8.14 -7.33 -3.65
CA TYR A 25 -9.48 -7.16 -4.21
C TYR A 25 -9.66 -5.76 -4.79
N ILE A 26 -10.27 -5.69 -5.97
CA ILE A 26 -10.75 -4.46 -6.60
C ILE A 26 -12.25 -4.61 -6.80
N MET A 27 -12.98 -3.52 -6.57
CA MET A 27 -14.33 -3.33 -7.10
C MET A 27 -14.32 -2.08 -7.97
N VAL A 28 -15.19 -2.05 -8.97
CA VAL A 28 -15.28 -0.92 -9.89
C VAL A 28 -16.60 -0.21 -9.74
N PHE A 29 -16.53 1.11 -9.63
CA PHE A 29 -17.68 1.98 -9.86
C PHE A 29 -17.55 2.63 -11.24
N MET A 30 -18.47 2.30 -12.14
CA MET A 30 -18.60 2.94 -13.46
C MET A 30 -19.48 4.18 -13.29
N ASN A 31 -18.82 5.33 -13.23
CA ASN A 31 -19.43 6.63 -12.92
C ASN A 31 -19.89 7.34 -14.20
N LYS A 32 -20.74 8.37 -14.04
CA LYS A 32 -21.33 9.18 -15.12
C LYS A 32 -22.27 8.39 -16.06
N CYS A 33 -22.88 7.32 -15.58
CA CYS A 33 -23.89 6.59 -16.37
C CYS A 33 -25.14 7.43 -16.67
N ASP A 34 -25.38 8.54 -15.95
CA ASP A 34 -26.42 9.52 -16.23
C ASP A 34 -26.19 10.31 -17.53
N MET A 35 -24.96 10.31 -18.05
CA MET A 35 -24.57 11.01 -19.27
C MET A 35 -24.58 10.11 -20.51
N VAL A 36 -24.93 8.83 -20.35
CA VAL A 36 -24.89 7.81 -21.41
C VAL A 36 -26.26 7.15 -21.51
N ASP A 37 -26.96 7.40 -22.62
CA ASP A 37 -28.28 6.84 -22.89
C ASP A 37 -28.22 5.48 -23.60
N ASP A 38 -27.05 5.11 -24.14
CA ASP A 38 -26.83 3.88 -24.90
C ASP A 38 -26.30 2.76 -24.00
N GLU A 39 -27.13 1.74 -23.79
CA GLU A 39 -26.77 0.58 -22.96
C GLU A 39 -25.64 -0.26 -23.60
N GLU A 40 -25.55 -0.31 -24.95
CA GLU A 40 -24.48 -1.04 -25.64
C GLU A 40 -23.11 -0.40 -25.36
N LEU A 41 -23.06 0.93 -25.24
CA LEU A 41 -21.83 1.64 -24.88
C LEU A 41 -21.41 1.34 -23.42
N LEU A 42 -22.39 1.24 -22.51
CA LEU A 42 -22.10 0.88 -21.11
C LEU A 42 -21.57 -0.55 -20.99
N GLU A 43 -22.13 -1.48 -21.76
CA GLU A 43 -21.66 -2.86 -21.84
C GLU A 43 -20.25 -2.94 -22.44
N LEU A 44 -19.96 -2.17 -23.49
CA LEU A 44 -18.62 -2.12 -24.08
C LEU A 44 -17.58 -1.61 -23.08
N VAL A 45 -17.87 -0.52 -22.36
CA VAL A 45 -16.96 0.01 -21.34
C VAL A 45 -16.78 -1.00 -20.21
N GLU A 46 -17.83 -1.73 -19.83
CA GLU A 46 -17.72 -2.80 -18.84
C GLU A 46 -16.75 -3.90 -19.30
N MET A 47 -16.88 -4.35 -20.54
CA MET A 47 -15.99 -5.35 -21.13
C MET A 47 -14.54 -4.89 -21.13
N GLU A 48 -14.26 -3.65 -21.56
CA GLU A 48 -12.90 -3.09 -21.55
C GLU A 48 -12.30 -3.01 -20.14
N VAL A 49 -13.12 -2.69 -19.13
CA VAL A 49 -12.69 -2.68 -17.72
C VAL A 49 -12.35 -4.10 -17.25
N ARG A 50 -13.18 -5.09 -17.60
CA ARG A 50 -12.94 -6.50 -17.20
C ARG A 50 -11.68 -7.04 -17.85
N GLU A 51 -11.48 -6.79 -19.14
CA GLU A 51 -10.26 -7.16 -19.86
C GLU A 51 -9.03 -6.52 -19.21
N LEU A 52 -9.10 -5.22 -18.90
CA LEU A 52 -8.01 -4.51 -18.23
C LEU A 52 -7.69 -5.08 -16.84
N LEU A 53 -8.68 -5.52 -16.07
CA LEU A 53 -8.44 -6.20 -14.79
C LEU A 53 -7.75 -7.54 -14.99
N SER A 54 -8.22 -8.33 -15.97
CA SER A 54 -7.64 -9.62 -16.34
C SER A 54 -6.19 -9.50 -16.83
N ASP A 55 -5.85 -8.44 -17.58
CA ASP A 55 -4.48 -8.14 -18.04
C ASP A 55 -3.47 -8.03 -16.90
N TYR A 56 -3.93 -7.64 -15.70
CA TYR A 56 -3.08 -7.44 -14.50
C TYR A 56 -3.41 -8.43 -13.38
N ASP A 57 -3.85 -9.65 -13.73
CA ASP A 57 -4.11 -10.77 -12.83
C ASP A 57 -5.17 -10.50 -11.73
N PHE A 58 -6.11 -9.59 -11.98
CA PHE A 58 -7.34 -9.50 -11.19
C PHE A 58 -8.43 -10.36 -11.84
N PRO A 59 -9.40 -10.89 -11.06
CA PRO A 59 -10.48 -11.70 -11.60
C PRO A 59 -11.50 -10.81 -12.32
N GLY A 60 -11.20 -10.38 -13.55
CA GLY A 60 -12.01 -9.42 -14.30
C GLY A 60 -13.47 -9.85 -14.48
N ASP A 61 -13.72 -11.14 -14.74
CA ASP A 61 -15.07 -11.68 -14.92
C ASP A 61 -15.88 -11.69 -13.62
N ASP A 62 -15.25 -11.97 -12.48
CA ASP A 62 -15.92 -12.05 -11.17
C ASP A 62 -15.94 -10.72 -10.42
N THR A 63 -15.17 -9.73 -10.88
CA THR A 63 -15.08 -8.42 -10.22
C THR A 63 -16.44 -7.69 -10.31
N PRO A 64 -16.98 -7.22 -9.18
CA PRO A 64 -18.20 -6.42 -9.19
C PRO A 64 -17.97 -5.07 -9.86
N ILE A 65 -18.87 -4.72 -10.79
CA ILE A 65 -18.89 -3.44 -11.47
C ILE A 65 -20.27 -2.82 -11.26
N ILE A 66 -20.32 -1.74 -10.48
CA ILE A 66 -21.56 -1.03 -10.18
C ILE A 66 -21.67 0.19 -11.08
N LYS A 67 -22.77 0.29 -11.84
CA LYS A 67 -23.07 1.40 -12.77
C LYS A 67 -23.82 2.49 -12.03
N GLY A 68 -23.35 3.74 -12.11
CA GLY A 68 -24.00 4.84 -11.42
C GLY A 68 -23.50 6.22 -11.77
N SER A 69 -24.01 7.20 -11.03
CA SER A 69 -23.64 8.60 -11.08
C SER A 69 -23.44 9.13 -9.68
N ALA A 70 -22.18 9.31 -9.31
CA ALA A 70 -21.81 9.92 -8.03
C ALA A 70 -22.39 11.35 -7.91
N LEU A 71 -22.61 12.05 -9.03
CA LEU A 71 -23.23 13.38 -9.03
C LEU A 71 -24.72 13.31 -8.71
N GLU A 72 -25.46 12.39 -9.32
CA GLU A 72 -26.88 12.21 -9.00
C GLU A 72 -27.08 11.74 -7.56
N ALA A 73 -26.26 10.80 -7.09
CA ALA A 73 -26.29 10.32 -5.72
C ALA A 73 -26.00 11.45 -4.71
N LEU A 74 -24.97 12.28 -4.97
CA LEU A 74 -24.64 13.42 -4.11
C LEU A 74 -25.77 14.46 -4.03
N ASN A 75 -26.56 14.61 -5.10
CA ASN A 75 -27.71 15.49 -5.15
C ASN A 75 -29.00 14.87 -4.58
N GLY A 76 -28.90 13.66 -4.03
CA GLY A 76 -30.02 12.95 -3.41
C GLY A 76 -31.10 12.51 -4.41
N LYS A 77 -30.71 12.14 -5.63
CA LYS A 77 -31.65 11.59 -6.60
C LYS A 77 -31.85 10.09 -6.37
N ASP A 78 -33.12 9.67 -6.36
CA ASP A 78 -33.52 8.26 -6.20
C ASP A 78 -33.53 7.45 -7.52
N GLY A 79 -32.98 7.99 -8.60
CA GLY A 79 -32.90 7.29 -9.89
C GLY A 79 -31.98 6.07 -9.85
N LYS A 80 -32.08 5.17 -10.84
CA LYS A 80 -31.28 3.92 -10.88
C LYS A 80 -29.77 4.15 -10.73
N TYR A 81 -29.27 5.30 -11.18
CA TYR A 81 -27.85 5.67 -11.11
C TYR A 81 -27.52 6.57 -9.90
N GLY A 82 -28.50 7.06 -9.15
CA GLY A 82 -28.32 7.99 -8.04
C GLY A 82 -28.00 7.28 -6.72
N GLU A 83 -28.71 7.63 -5.63
CA GLU A 83 -28.50 7.05 -4.29
C GLU A 83 -28.52 5.51 -4.29
N PRO A 84 -29.45 4.82 -4.99
CA PRO A 84 -29.50 3.36 -5.01
C PRO A 84 -28.19 2.70 -5.47
N ALA A 85 -27.50 3.26 -6.47
CA ALA A 85 -26.24 2.71 -6.98
C ALA A 85 -25.10 2.81 -5.95
N VAL A 86 -25.08 3.87 -5.13
CA VAL A 86 -24.08 3.99 -4.05
C VAL A 86 -24.40 3.03 -2.91
N ILE A 87 -25.68 2.84 -2.59
CA ILE A 87 -26.09 1.83 -1.59
C ILE A 87 -25.68 0.42 -2.05
N GLU A 88 -25.93 0.10 -3.32
CA GLU A 88 -25.50 -1.17 -3.92
C GLU A 88 -23.98 -1.34 -3.89
N LEU A 89 -23.21 -0.29 -4.20
CA LEU A 89 -21.76 -0.28 -4.08
C LEU A 89 -21.30 -0.62 -2.66
N LEU A 90 -21.91 -0.02 -1.64
CA LEU A 90 -21.56 -0.27 -0.24
C LEU A 90 -21.95 -1.68 0.21
N GLN A 91 -23.13 -2.17 -0.18
CA GLN A 91 -23.55 -3.55 0.12
C GLN A 91 -22.66 -4.59 -0.56
N THR A 92 -22.22 -4.30 -1.78
CA THR A 92 -21.28 -5.13 -2.52
C THR A 92 -19.91 -5.09 -1.86
N LEU A 93 -19.48 -3.93 -1.33
CA LEU A 93 -18.24 -3.82 -0.55
C LEU A 93 -18.25 -4.78 0.65
N ASP A 94 -19.33 -4.76 1.42
CA ASP A 94 -19.48 -5.58 2.63
C ASP A 94 -19.50 -7.09 2.35
N THR A 95 -19.83 -7.50 1.12
CA THR A 95 -20.00 -8.92 0.74
C THR A 95 -18.87 -9.47 -0.12
N TYR A 96 -18.27 -8.65 -0.98
CA TYR A 96 -17.22 -9.07 -1.92
C TYR A 96 -15.83 -8.97 -1.30
N ILE A 97 -15.56 -7.91 -0.53
CA ILE A 97 -14.25 -7.74 0.11
C ILE A 97 -14.33 -8.41 1.50
N PRO A 98 -13.65 -9.55 1.71
CA PRO A 98 -13.67 -10.20 3.02
C PRO A 98 -13.06 -9.27 4.07
N GLU A 99 -13.51 -9.41 5.32
CA GLU A 99 -12.84 -8.75 6.43
C GLU A 99 -11.38 -9.21 6.45
N PRO A 100 -10.40 -8.29 6.35
CA PRO A 100 -9.01 -8.68 6.24
C PRO A 100 -8.60 -9.42 7.51
N GLU A 101 -8.04 -10.61 7.36
CA GLU A 101 -7.40 -11.31 8.47
C GLU A 101 -6.25 -10.45 8.97
N ARG A 102 -6.43 -9.90 10.16
CA ARG A 102 -5.37 -9.13 10.81
C ARG A 102 -4.33 -10.13 11.30
N ASP A 103 -3.09 -9.90 10.93
CA ASP A 103 -1.92 -10.69 11.33
C ASP A 103 -1.57 -10.53 12.83
N ILE A 104 -2.55 -10.58 13.73
CA ILE A 104 -2.40 -10.32 15.17
C ILE A 104 -1.57 -11.39 15.89
N ASP A 105 -1.51 -12.60 15.32
CA ASP A 105 -0.75 -13.73 15.88
C ASP A 105 0.73 -13.72 15.46
N LYS A 106 1.11 -12.86 14.51
CA LYS A 106 2.51 -12.67 14.10
C LYS A 106 3.26 -11.79 15.13
N PRO A 107 4.61 -11.84 15.15
CA PRO A 107 5.40 -10.92 15.97
C PRO A 107 5.05 -9.46 15.65
N PHE A 108 5.02 -8.60 16.68
CA PHE A 108 4.76 -7.18 16.50
C PHE A 108 5.76 -6.54 15.51
N LEU A 109 5.22 -5.79 14.55
CA LEU A 109 5.98 -4.97 13.61
C LEU A 109 5.19 -3.70 13.27
N MET A 110 5.80 -2.53 13.43
CA MET A 110 5.21 -1.24 13.10
C MET A 110 6.24 -0.33 12.45
N PRO A 111 6.10 -0.01 11.15
CA PRO A 111 6.96 0.96 10.48
C PRO A 111 6.77 2.35 11.07
N ILE A 112 7.88 3.06 11.30
CA ILE A 112 7.84 4.43 11.83
C ILE A 112 7.60 5.39 10.68
N GLU A 113 6.47 6.09 10.72
CA GLU A 113 6.08 7.13 9.78
C GLU A 113 6.51 8.52 10.25
N ASP A 114 6.37 8.78 11.56
CA ASP A 114 6.68 10.09 12.15
C ASP A 114 7.14 9.99 13.60
N VAL A 115 7.87 11.01 14.06
CA VAL A 115 8.47 11.07 15.41
C VAL A 115 8.17 12.41 16.09
N PHE A 116 7.50 12.33 17.23
CA PHE A 116 7.13 13.45 18.08
C PHE A 116 7.83 13.37 19.43
N SER A 117 8.06 14.54 20.05
CA SER A 117 8.45 14.62 21.46
C SER A 117 7.36 15.34 22.23
N ILE A 118 6.86 14.70 23.28
CA ILE A 118 5.84 15.26 24.14
C ILE A 118 6.50 15.62 25.47
N SER A 119 6.48 16.93 25.78
CA SER A 119 7.04 17.46 27.02
C SER A 119 6.47 16.73 28.23
N GLY A 120 7.36 16.20 29.08
CA GLY A 120 7.00 15.45 30.29
C GLY A 120 6.53 14.00 30.08
N ARG A 121 6.28 13.54 28.84
CA ARG A 121 5.92 12.14 28.54
C ARG A 121 7.05 11.35 27.86
N GLY A 122 7.78 11.97 26.94
CA GLY A 122 8.86 11.32 26.20
C GLY A 122 8.65 11.35 24.68
N THR A 123 9.31 10.43 23.98
CA THR A 123 9.27 10.33 22.52
C THR A 123 8.15 9.39 22.09
N VAL A 124 7.30 9.87 21.17
CA VAL A 124 6.22 9.11 20.56
C VAL A 124 6.53 8.90 19.09
N VAL A 125 6.42 7.66 18.64
CA VAL A 125 6.53 7.33 17.21
C VAL A 125 5.17 6.89 16.69
N THR A 126 4.81 7.28 15.48
CA THR A 126 3.52 6.94 14.87
C THR A 126 3.70 6.05 13.67
N GLY A 127 2.74 5.17 13.44
CA GLY A 127 2.63 4.37 12.23
C GLY A 127 1.46 3.39 12.29
N ARG A 128 1.20 2.73 11.16
CA ARG A 128 0.31 1.58 11.12
C ARG A 128 1.00 0.34 11.67
N VAL A 129 0.38 -0.37 12.61
CA VAL A 129 0.86 -1.71 13.00
C VAL A 129 0.69 -2.64 11.81
N GLU A 130 1.79 -3.14 11.25
CA GLU A 130 1.80 -4.02 10.08
C GLU A 130 1.40 -5.44 10.49
N SER A 131 1.94 -5.93 11.61
CA SER A 131 1.59 -7.24 12.16
C SER A 131 1.74 -7.30 13.68
N GLY A 132 1.10 -8.29 14.30
CA GLY A 132 1.10 -8.54 15.73
C GLY A 132 0.31 -7.53 16.56
N ILE A 133 0.63 -7.53 17.86
CA ILE A 133 0.05 -6.65 18.87
C ILE A 133 1.19 -6.09 19.72
N VAL A 134 1.14 -4.79 20.02
CA VAL A 134 1.97 -4.16 21.05
C VAL A 134 1.10 -3.78 22.24
N LYS A 135 1.52 -4.14 23.45
CA LYS A 135 0.84 -3.78 24.68
C LYS A 135 1.68 -2.79 25.48
N VAL A 136 1.01 -1.98 26.29
CA VAL A 136 1.71 -1.14 27.26
C VAL A 136 2.50 -2.04 28.23
N GLY A 137 3.81 -1.81 28.31
CA GLY A 137 4.74 -2.60 29.10
C GLY A 137 5.62 -3.55 28.30
N ASP A 138 5.32 -3.78 27.01
CA ASP A 138 6.13 -4.69 26.19
C ASP A 138 7.54 -4.14 25.93
N GLU A 139 8.54 -5.02 26.00
CA GLU A 139 9.87 -4.76 25.46
C GLU A 139 9.81 -4.82 23.93
N ILE A 140 10.41 -3.84 23.27
CA ILE A 140 10.43 -3.69 21.81
C ILE A 140 11.81 -3.24 21.34
N GLU A 141 12.11 -3.51 20.07
CA GLU A 141 13.34 -3.09 19.40
C GLU A 141 13.03 -2.02 18.34
N ILE A 142 13.90 -1.02 18.24
CA ILE A 142 13.95 -0.05 17.14
C ILE A 142 15.00 -0.55 16.17
N VAL A 143 14.57 -0.99 14.98
CA VAL A 143 15.41 -1.72 14.01
C VAL A 143 15.54 -0.93 12.71
N GLY A 144 16.74 -0.95 12.12
CA GLY A 144 17.02 -0.39 10.79
C GLY A 144 17.77 0.94 10.84
N ILE A 145 18.50 1.24 9.76
CA ILE A 145 19.33 2.44 9.50
C ILE A 145 20.51 2.67 10.47
N ARG A 146 20.28 2.48 11.77
CA ARG A 146 21.25 2.57 12.86
C ARG A 146 21.31 1.24 13.62
N ASP A 147 22.22 1.15 14.58
CA ASP A 147 22.29 0.02 15.48
C ASP A 147 20.95 -0.20 16.20
N THR A 148 20.57 -1.47 16.34
CA THR A 148 19.30 -1.86 16.97
C THR A 148 19.32 -1.49 18.45
N GLN A 149 18.26 -0.83 18.90
CA GLN A 149 18.12 -0.38 20.28
C GLN A 149 16.89 -1.01 20.91
N LYS A 150 17.03 -1.46 22.17
CA LYS A 150 15.90 -1.94 22.97
C LYS A 150 15.26 -0.79 23.75
N THR A 151 13.94 -0.82 23.85
CA THR A 151 13.17 0.08 24.70
C THR A 151 11.90 -0.63 25.18
N THR A 152 11.05 0.09 25.91
CA THR A 152 9.78 -0.39 26.41
C THR A 152 8.66 0.50 25.90
N CYS A 153 7.59 -0.09 25.40
CA CYS A 153 6.33 0.60 25.13
C CYS A 153 5.72 1.05 26.47
N THR A 154 5.57 2.35 26.69
CA THR A 154 4.97 2.91 27.93
C THR A 154 3.58 3.47 27.73
N GLY A 155 3.09 3.48 26.49
CA GLY A 155 1.76 3.96 26.16
C GLY A 155 1.44 3.72 24.70
N VAL A 156 0.17 3.40 24.42
CA VAL A 156 -0.39 3.35 23.08
C VAL A 156 -1.51 4.38 22.99
N GLU A 157 -1.50 5.22 21.97
CA GLU A 157 -2.47 6.30 21.78
C GLU A 157 -3.03 6.28 20.35
N MET A 158 -4.36 6.37 20.20
CA MET A 158 -5.02 6.54 18.90
C MET A 158 -6.04 7.68 19.02
N PHE A 159 -5.97 8.69 18.13
CA PHE A 159 -6.88 9.84 18.11
C PHE A 159 -7.08 10.51 19.50
N ARG A 160 -5.99 10.75 20.25
CA ARG A 160 -6.00 11.32 21.61
C ARG A 160 -6.68 10.45 22.67
N LYS A 161 -6.92 9.18 22.39
CA LYS A 161 -7.40 8.19 23.36
C LYS A 161 -6.27 7.24 23.73
N LEU A 162 -6.13 7.01 25.03
CA LEU A 162 -5.20 6.00 25.54
C LEU A 162 -5.82 4.61 25.32
N LEU A 163 -5.00 3.70 24.84
CA LEU A 163 -5.35 2.30 24.61
C LEU A 163 -4.39 1.41 25.42
N ASP A 164 -4.88 0.23 25.79
CA ASP A 164 -4.05 -0.78 26.47
C ASP A 164 -3.11 -1.50 25.49
N GLU A 165 -3.48 -1.55 24.22
CA GLU A 165 -2.73 -2.19 23.14
C GLU A 165 -3.00 -1.54 21.78
N GLY A 166 -2.10 -1.76 20.83
CA GLY A 166 -2.26 -1.44 19.41
C GLY A 166 -2.16 -2.73 18.59
N ARG A 167 -3.10 -2.94 17.68
CA ARG A 167 -3.24 -4.19 16.90
C ARG A 167 -2.94 -3.97 15.42
N ALA A 168 -2.51 -5.02 14.73
CA ALA A 168 -2.34 -5.02 13.28
C ALA A 168 -3.52 -4.34 12.55
N GLY A 169 -3.20 -3.42 11.63
CA GLY A 169 -4.13 -2.56 10.90
C GLY A 169 -4.42 -1.20 11.54
N GLU A 170 -4.08 -0.99 12.81
CA GLU A 170 -4.35 0.25 13.53
C GLU A 170 -3.24 1.29 13.34
N ASN A 171 -3.61 2.54 13.06
CA ASN A 171 -2.69 3.67 13.12
C ASN A 171 -2.60 4.19 14.56
N CYS A 172 -1.48 3.95 15.23
CA CYS A 172 -1.29 4.34 16.62
C CYS A 172 0.02 5.09 16.86
N GLY A 173 0.05 5.87 17.93
CA GLY A 173 1.26 6.43 18.51
C GLY A 173 1.75 5.54 19.65
N VAL A 174 3.03 5.15 19.62
CA VAL A 174 3.68 4.35 20.65
C VAL A 174 4.68 5.23 21.41
N LEU A 175 4.51 5.33 22.72
CA LEU A 175 5.40 6.07 23.61
C LEU A 175 6.58 5.17 24.02
N LEU A 176 7.81 5.66 23.80
CA LEU A 176 9.04 4.92 24.02
C LEU A 176 9.74 5.38 25.31
N ARG A 177 10.12 4.42 26.16
CA ARG A 177 10.84 4.69 27.40
C ARG A 177 12.29 5.08 27.14
N GLY A 178 12.69 6.25 27.62
CA GLY A 178 14.11 6.65 27.66
C GLY A 178 14.75 6.89 26.28
N THR A 179 13.98 6.81 25.20
CA THR A 179 14.43 7.10 23.83
C THR A 179 14.30 8.60 23.56
N LYS A 180 15.36 9.24 23.08
CA LYS A 180 15.28 10.65 22.66
C LYS A 180 14.79 10.74 21.21
N ARG A 181 14.28 11.91 20.83
CA ARG A 181 13.74 12.13 19.49
C ARG A 181 14.81 11.94 18.41
N GLU A 182 16.05 12.33 18.70
CA GLU A 182 17.19 12.20 17.80
C GLU A 182 17.69 10.76 17.62
N ASP A 183 17.32 9.84 18.53
CA ASP A 183 17.76 8.43 18.51
C ASP A 183 16.86 7.53 17.66
N VAL A 184 15.74 8.07 17.18
CA VAL A 184 14.76 7.36 16.36
C VAL A 184 14.34 8.20 15.16
N GLN A 185 14.10 7.58 14.01
CA GLN A 185 13.74 8.29 12.78
C GLN A 185 12.79 7.48 11.91
N ARG A 186 12.12 8.20 11.00
CA ARG A 186 11.36 7.60 9.89
C ARG A 186 12.26 6.65 9.09
N GLY A 187 11.68 5.55 8.63
CA GLY A 187 12.38 4.47 7.94
C GLY A 187 12.88 3.33 8.82
N GLN A 188 12.89 3.51 10.14
CA GLN A 188 13.05 2.42 11.09
C GLN A 188 11.72 1.72 11.34
N VAL A 189 11.78 0.55 11.98
CA VAL A 189 10.59 -0.18 12.44
C VAL A 189 10.67 -0.40 13.95
N LEU A 190 9.52 -0.38 14.63
CA LEU A 190 9.40 -1.02 15.93
C LEU A 190 9.08 -2.50 15.72
N ALA A 191 9.76 -3.38 16.44
CA ALA A 191 9.54 -4.82 16.32
C ALA A 191 9.58 -5.52 17.68
N LYS A 192 8.96 -6.71 17.74
CA LYS A 192 9.19 -7.63 18.86
C LYS A 192 10.69 -8.00 18.92
N PRO A 193 11.32 -8.04 20.11
CA PRO A 193 12.75 -8.29 20.21
C PRO A 193 13.19 -9.57 19.50
N GLY A 194 14.19 -9.46 18.63
CA GLY A 194 14.74 -10.58 17.85
C GLY A 194 13.82 -11.15 16.77
N SER A 195 12.67 -10.54 16.46
CA SER A 195 11.77 -11.05 15.42
C SER A 195 12.19 -10.68 13.99
N ILE A 196 13.02 -9.65 13.83
CA ILE A 196 13.54 -9.20 12.54
C ILE A 196 14.94 -8.63 12.72
N THR A 197 15.80 -8.82 11.72
CA THR A 197 17.14 -8.22 11.64
C THR A 197 17.26 -7.35 10.40
N PRO A 198 18.04 -6.26 10.44
CA PRO A 198 18.28 -5.44 9.27
C PRO A 198 19.22 -6.17 8.30
N HIS A 199 18.97 -6.02 7.00
CA HIS A 199 19.79 -6.58 5.93
C HIS A 199 20.14 -5.47 4.94
N THR A 200 21.35 -5.54 4.37
CA THR A 200 21.80 -4.58 3.33
C THR A 200 21.98 -5.24 1.98
N LYS A 201 22.03 -6.57 1.91
CA LYS A 201 22.14 -7.34 0.68
C LYS A 201 20.93 -8.26 0.55
N PHE A 202 20.32 -8.28 -0.62
CA PHE A 202 19.20 -9.15 -0.94
C PHE A 202 19.13 -9.41 -2.44
N ASP A 203 18.54 -10.54 -2.80
CA ASP A 203 18.14 -10.83 -4.18
C ASP A 203 16.67 -10.45 -4.34
N ALA A 204 16.32 -9.89 -5.50
CA ALA A 204 14.97 -9.48 -5.84
C ALA A 204 14.67 -9.76 -7.31
N GLU A 205 13.43 -10.15 -7.57
CA GLU A 205 12.85 -10.11 -8.91
C GLU A 205 12.12 -8.77 -9.05
N VAL A 206 12.46 -8.01 -10.09
CA VAL A 206 11.97 -6.65 -10.30
C VAL A 206 11.39 -6.52 -11.70
N TYR A 207 10.16 -6.02 -11.76
CA TYR A 207 9.57 -5.53 -13.00
C TYR A 207 10.01 -4.08 -13.26
N VAL A 208 10.63 -3.84 -14.40
CA VAL A 208 11.02 -2.50 -14.83
C VAL A 208 9.90 -1.94 -15.67
N LEU A 209 9.23 -0.90 -15.18
CA LEU A 209 8.15 -0.24 -15.90
C LEU A 209 8.57 0.15 -17.32
N SER A 210 7.70 -0.14 -18.29
CA SER A 210 7.83 0.30 -19.67
C SER A 210 7.71 1.82 -19.81
N LYS A 211 8.02 2.34 -20.99
CA LYS A 211 7.85 3.77 -21.27
C LYS A 211 6.38 4.18 -21.20
N GLU A 212 5.50 3.31 -21.66
CA GLU A 212 4.05 3.52 -21.72
C GLU A 212 3.42 3.52 -20.32
N GLU A 213 4.04 2.84 -19.36
CA GLU A 213 3.66 2.83 -17.94
C GLU A 213 4.30 3.99 -17.13
N GLY A 214 4.91 4.97 -17.80
CA GLY A 214 5.57 6.11 -17.13
C GLY A 214 6.95 5.77 -16.54
N GLY A 215 7.50 4.61 -16.90
CA GLY A 215 8.83 4.17 -16.51
C GLY A 215 9.96 4.88 -17.25
N ARG A 216 11.11 4.21 -17.31
CA ARG A 216 12.30 4.76 -17.97
C ARG A 216 12.11 4.77 -19.48
N HIS A 217 12.66 5.80 -20.13
CA HIS A 217 12.73 5.85 -21.60
C HIS A 217 13.89 5.06 -22.19
N THR A 218 14.94 4.84 -21.41
CA THR A 218 16.18 4.20 -21.84
C THR A 218 16.57 3.07 -20.89
N PRO A 219 17.25 2.03 -21.40
CA PRO A 219 17.71 0.93 -20.57
C PRO A 219 18.65 1.42 -19.47
N PHE A 220 18.84 0.58 -18.45
CA PHE A 220 19.92 0.74 -17.48
C PHE A 220 20.87 -0.45 -17.54
N LEU A 221 22.10 -0.20 -17.10
CA LEU A 221 23.19 -1.15 -17.10
C LEU A 221 23.52 -1.54 -15.66
N ASN A 222 24.38 -2.55 -15.52
CA ASN A 222 24.95 -2.93 -14.25
C ASN A 222 25.64 -1.72 -13.55
N GLY A 223 25.50 -1.63 -12.22
CA GLY A 223 26.01 -0.50 -11.43
C GLY A 223 25.07 0.72 -11.38
N TYR A 224 23.86 0.63 -11.93
CA TYR A 224 22.81 1.62 -11.70
C TYR A 224 22.46 1.69 -10.20
N ARG A 225 22.27 2.91 -9.70
CA ARG A 225 22.02 3.20 -8.28
C ARG A 225 20.71 3.95 -8.06
N PRO A 226 19.54 3.28 -8.14
CA PRO A 226 18.27 3.89 -7.83
C PRO A 226 18.04 4.00 -6.31
N GLN A 227 16.96 4.69 -5.96
CA GLN A 227 16.40 4.67 -4.62
C GLN A 227 15.38 3.53 -4.50
N PHE A 228 15.52 2.71 -3.47
CA PHE A 228 14.60 1.65 -3.12
C PHE A 228 13.69 2.14 -1.99
N TYR A 229 12.39 2.16 -2.26
CA TYR A 229 11.39 2.53 -1.26
C TYR A 229 11.05 1.31 -0.40
N PHE A 230 11.47 1.31 0.86
CA PHE A 230 11.10 0.31 1.85
C PHE A 230 10.17 0.91 2.89
N ARG A 231 8.90 0.50 2.86
CA ARG A 231 7.84 0.88 3.80
C ARG A 231 7.63 2.39 3.91
N THR A 232 8.49 3.09 4.65
CA THR A 232 8.37 4.51 4.95
C THR A 232 9.59 5.32 4.50
N THR A 233 10.65 4.71 3.94
CA THR A 233 11.86 5.43 3.54
C THR A 233 12.44 4.95 2.22
N ASP A 234 13.14 5.88 1.56
CA ASP A 234 14.00 5.61 0.41
C ASP A 234 15.43 5.31 0.88
N VAL A 235 16.05 4.29 0.30
CA VAL A 235 17.47 3.96 0.50
C VAL A 235 18.11 3.74 -0.86
N THR A 236 19.18 4.49 -1.16
CA THR A 236 19.93 4.30 -2.41
C THR A 236 20.66 2.97 -2.38
N GLY A 237 20.42 2.10 -3.35
CA GLY A 237 21.11 0.81 -3.46
C GLY A 237 21.83 0.67 -4.79
N ALA A 238 22.87 -0.17 -4.85
CA ALA A 238 23.55 -0.56 -6.06
C ALA A 238 23.00 -1.89 -6.58
N ILE A 239 22.63 -1.91 -7.86
CA ILE A 239 22.12 -3.09 -8.55
C ILE A 239 23.28 -3.85 -9.19
N SER A 240 23.28 -5.16 -8.99
CA SER A 240 24.10 -6.14 -9.70
C SER A 240 23.21 -7.06 -10.53
N LEU A 241 23.34 -6.98 -11.86
CA LEU A 241 22.63 -7.87 -12.79
C LEU A 241 23.29 -9.25 -12.82
N GLN A 242 22.51 -10.29 -13.11
CA GLN A 242 23.02 -11.65 -13.25
C GLN A 242 23.96 -11.80 -14.45
N GLU A 243 24.80 -12.83 -14.40
CA GLU A 243 25.78 -13.13 -15.45
C GLU A 243 25.05 -13.42 -16.78
N GLY A 244 25.43 -12.70 -17.84
CA GLY A 244 24.76 -12.77 -19.15
C GLY A 244 23.76 -11.64 -19.43
N THR A 245 23.38 -10.84 -18.42
CA THR A 245 22.48 -9.70 -18.58
C THR A 245 23.26 -8.38 -18.55
N GLU A 246 23.57 -7.84 -19.73
CA GLU A 246 24.36 -6.59 -19.84
C GLU A 246 23.50 -5.33 -19.66
N MET A 247 22.23 -5.38 -20.07
CA MET A 247 21.29 -4.27 -20.02
C MET A 247 19.89 -4.76 -19.71
N VAL A 248 19.10 -3.91 -19.06
CA VAL A 248 17.68 -4.16 -18.79
C VAL A 248 16.86 -3.10 -19.52
N MET A 249 15.93 -3.56 -20.35
CA MET A 249 15.05 -2.69 -21.12
C MET A 249 13.81 -2.32 -20.28
N PRO A 250 13.21 -1.14 -20.51
CA PRO A 250 11.89 -0.83 -19.96
C PRO A 250 10.86 -1.88 -20.43
N GLY A 251 10.10 -2.44 -19.49
CA GLY A 251 9.15 -3.53 -19.69
C GLY A 251 9.66 -4.92 -19.31
N ASP A 252 10.93 -5.08 -18.94
CA ASP A 252 11.51 -6.37 -18.60
C ASP A 252 11.24 -6.77 -17.13
N ASN A 253 11.10 -8.08 -16.90
CA ASN A 253 11.27 -8.69 -15.57
C ASN A 253 12.71 -9.17 -15.43
N VAL A 254 13.38 -8.83 -14.33
CA VAL A 254 14.78 -9.19 -14.11
C VAL A 254 15.04 -9.57 -12.66
N GLU A 255 15.77 -10.67 -12.48
CA GLU A 255 16.38 -11.00 -11.19
C GLU A 255 17.69 -10.19 -11.01
N MET A 256 17.84 -9.57 -9.86
CA MET A 256 19.02 -8.78 -9.52
C MET A 256 19.40 -8.91 -8.05
N SER A 257 20.69 -8.80 -7.77
CA SER A 257 21.20 -8.64 -6.41
C SER A 257 21.36 -7.16 -6.09
N VAL A 258 20.91 -6.72 -4.92
CA VAL A 258 20.95 -5.32 -4.48
C VAL A 258 21.79 -5.20 -3.22
N GLU A 259 22.62 -4.16 -3.16
CA GLU A 259 23.34 -3.73 -1.97
C GLU A 259 22.98 -2.28 -1.60
N LEU A 260 22.34 -2.08 -0.45
CA LEU A 260 21.91 -0.79 0.11
C LEU A 260 23.07 0.03 0.71
#